data_AF-A0A978VC33-F1
#
_entry.id   AF-A0A978VC33-F1
#
_cell.length_a   1.000
_cell.length_b   1.000
_cell.length_c   1.000
_cell.angle_alpha   90.00
_cell.angle_beta   90.00
_cell.angle_gamma   90.00
#
_symmetry.space_group_name_H-M   'P 1'
#
loop_
_entity.id
_entity.type
_entity.pdbx_description
1 polymer ?
#
loop_
_entity_poly.entity_id
_entity_poly.type
_entity_poly.pdbx_seq_one_letter_code
_entity_poly.pdbx_strand_id
1 'polypeptide(L)'
;MKDQSLIFSKIPSLVVNMDLSGNNLSGDLPKEITKLSGLVFLNLSRNRISGHIPESISKLKQLSSLDLSSNKLSGSIPRSLASLLFLGFLILSNNNFSGRIPYTDHMTTFDAPLFAGNIGLCGIPLDVNSGQSEAQIEKIGAENWM
;
A
#
# COMPACT_ATOMS: atom_id res chain seq x y z
N MET A 1 43.67 -1.77 2.46
CA MET A 1 42.20 -1.54 2.52
C MET A 1 41.52 -2.65 1.75
N LYS A 2 41.07 -3.72 2.43
CA LYS A 2 40.32 -4.80 1.79
C LYS A 2 38.88 -4.31 1.57
N ASP A 3 38.53 -4.25 0.30
CA ASP A 3 37.21 -4.18 -0.33
C ASP A 3 35.99 -4.03 0.61
N GLN A 4 35.64 -2.78 0.94
CA GLN A 4 34.36 -2.45 1.58
C GLN A 4 33.18 -2.53 0.59
N SER A 5 33.44 -2.52 -0.72
CA SER A 5 32.40 -2.60 -1.76
C SER A 5 31.64 -3.94 -1.70
N LEU A 6 32.34 -5.04 -1.39
CA LEU A 6 31.74 -6.35 -1.11
C LEU A 6 30.84 -6.40 0.14
N ILE A 7 31.04 -5.51 1.11
CA ILE A 7 30.22 -5.44 2.33
C ILE A 7 28.96 -4.63 2.04
N PHE A 8 29.09 -3.47 1.40
CA PHE A 8 27.94 -2.61 1.05
C PHE A 8 26.98 -3.28 0.06
N SER A 9 27.48 -4.13 -0.84
CA SER A 9 26.63 -4.89 -1.78
C SER A 9 25.71 -5.93 -1.09
N LYS A 10 26.04 -6.34 0.14
CA LYS A 10 25.21 -7.27 0.94
C LYS A 10 24.19 -6.57 1.82
N ILE A 11 24.33 -5.27 2.09
CA ILE A 11 23.40 -4.53 2.96
C ILE A 11 21.93 -4.71 2.53
N PRO A 12 21.56 -4.65 1.24
CA PRO A 12 20.16 -4.78 0.85
C PRO A 12 19.53 -6.13 1.20
N SER A 13 20.30 -7.20 1.34
CA SER A 13 19.81 -8.50 1.78
C SER A 13 19.87 -8.71 3.31
N LEU A 14 20.57 -7.83 4.04
CA LEU A 14 20.66 -7.88 5.50
C LEU A 14 19.58 -7.06 6.21
N VAL A 15 18.98 -6.08 5.53
CA VAL A 15 17.85 -5.31 6.07
C VAL A 15 16.59 -6.15 6.02
N VAL A 16 16.16 -6.65 7.17
CA VAL A 16 14.98 -7.52 7.32
C VAL A 16 13.75 -6.77 7.81
N ASN A 17 13.95 -5.83 8.75
CA ASN A 17 12.89 -5.05 9.37
C ASN A 17 13.19 -3.58 9.20
N MET A 18 12.20 -2.81 8.75
CA MET A 18 12.28 -1.36 8.68
C MET A 18 10.98 -0.77 9.20
N ASP A 19 11.06 -0.10 10.35
CA ASP A 19 9.97 0.71 10.90
C ASP A 19 10.40 2.18 10.91
N LEU A 20 9.72 2.98 10.10
CA LEU A 20 9.88 4.44 10.05
C LEU A 20 8.52 5.13 10.30
N SER A 21 7.60 4.45 10.97
CA SER A 21 6.26 4.95 11.23
C SER A 21 6.26 6.15 12.19
N GLY A 22 5.22 6.98 12.09
CA GLY A 22 5.02 8.11 13.02
C GLY A 22 6.02 9.25 12.85
N ASN A 23 6.44 9.52 11.60
CA ASN A 23 7.39 10.58 11.27
C ASN A 23 6.75 11.63 10.34
N ASN A 24 7.56 12.60 9.90
CA ASN A 24 7.18 13.61 8.91
C ASN A 24 7.78 13.32 7.52
N LEU A 25 8.06 12.05 7.19
CA LEU A 25 8.58 11.69 5.88
C LEU A 25 7.58 12.09 4.79
N SER A 26 8.07 12.67 3.70
CA SER A 26 7.25 13.23 2.63
C SER A 26 7.90 13.02 1.27
N GLY A 27 7.14 13.29 0.21
CA GLY A 27 7.54 12.95 -1.14
C GLY A 27 7.17 11.51 -1.47
N ASP A 28 7.57 11.06 -2.65
CA ASP A 28 7.13 9.77 -3.18
C ASP A 28 7.89 8.60 -2.55
N LEU A 29 7.24 7.43 -2.50
CA LEU A 29 7.90 6.17 -2.13
C LEU A 29 8.96 5.82 -3.20
N PRO A 30 10.27 5.91 -2.91
CA PRO A 30 11.30 5.73 -3.92
C PRO A 30 11.37 4.28 -4.38
N LYS A 31 11.48 4.04 -5.70
CA LYS A 31 11.64 2.69 -6.27
C LYS A 31 12.86 1.95 -5.71
N GLU A 32 13.85 2.69 -5.23
CA GLU A 32 15.07 2.18 -4.62
C GLU A 32 14.80 1.36 -3.34
N ILE A 33 13.67 1.55 -2.66
CA ILE A 33 13.28 0.71 -1.51
C ILE A 33 13.17 -0.77 -1.91
N THR A 34 12.85 -1.03 -3.18
CA THR A 34 12.72 -2.38 -3.74
C THR A 34 14.06 -3.10 -3.94
N LYS A 35 15.18 -2.39 -3.72
CA LYS A 35 16.52 -3.00 -3.70
C LYS A 35 16.78 -3.79 -2.42
N LEU A 36 16.06 -3.48 -1.34
CA LEU A 36 16.20 -4.13 -0.03
C LEU A 36 15.56 -5.52 -0.05
N SER A 37 16.14 -6.44 -0.84
CA SER A 37 15.59 -7.77 -1.12
C SER A 37 15.44 -8.67 0.10
N GLY A 38 16.09 -8.33 1.22
CA GLY A 38 15.94 -9.02 2.50
C GLY A 38 14.72 -8.58 3.32
N LEU A 39 13.99 -7.53 2.92
CA LEU A 39 12.88 -6.99 3.71
C LEU A 39 11.77 -8.02 3.87
N VAL A 40 11.41 -8.24 5.14
CA VAL A 40 10.29 -9.07 5.58
C VAL A 40 9.19 -8.21 6.19
N PHE A 41 9.55 -7.13 6.88
CA PHE A 41 8.61 -6.19 7.50
C PHE A 41 8.97 -4.75 7.13
N LEU A 42 8.00 -4.04 6.54
CA LEU A 42 8.10 -2.62 6.21
C LEU A 42 6.90 -1.86 6.78
N ASN A 43 7.17 -0.95 7.73
CA ASN A 43 6.17 -0.05 8.30
C ASN A 43 6.56 1.40 8.00
N LEU A 44 5.76 2.06 7.16
CA LEU A 44 5.89 3.48 6.82
C LEU A 44 4.64 4.27 7.24
N SER A 45 3.80 3.69 8.10
CA SER A 45 2.52 4.29 8.47
C SER A 45 2.68 5.64 9.18
N ARG A 46 1.62 6.45 9.19
CA ARG A 46 1.58 7.73 9.92
C ARG A 46 2.72 8.67 9.50
N ASN A 47 2.83 8.89 8.19
CA ASN A 47 3.76 9.83 7.57
C ASN A 47 3.01 10.75 6.60
N ARG A 48 3.73 11.44 5.71
CA ARG A 48 3.18 12.33 4.67
C ARG A 48 3.63 11.89 3.27
N ILE A 49 3.92 10.60 3.09
CA ILE A 49 4.41 10.01 1.84
C ILE A 49 3.31 10.15 0.78
N SER A 50 3.67 10.63 -0.40
CA SER A 50 2.78 10.89 -1.54
C SER A 50 3.09 9.95 -2.72
N GLY A 51 2.45 10.20 -3.86
CA GLY A 51 2.72 9.47 -5.10
C GLY A 51 2.09 8.09 -5.09
N HIS A 52 2.74 7.11 -5.74
CA HIS A 52 2.17 5.78 -6.00
C HIS A 52 3.01 4.68 -5.35
N ILE A 53 2.41 3.52 -5.09
CA ILE A 53 3.17 2.30 -4.82
C ILE A 53 3.81 1.86 -6.15
N PRO A 54 5.14 1.75 -6.25
CA PRO A 54 5.79 1.38 -7.50
C PRO A 54 5.55 -0.10 -7.83
N GLU A 55 5.30 -0.43 -9.11
CA GLU A 55 5.13 -1.82 -9.57
C GLU A 55 6.33 -2.73 -9.26
N SER A 56 7.52 -2.15 -9.06
CA SER A 56 8.72 -2.86 -8.63
C SER A 56 8.62 -3.41 -7.20
N ILE A 57 7.56 -3.12 -6.44
CA ILE A 57 7.35 -3.67 -5.09
C ILE A 57 7.37 -5.20 -5.08
N SER A 58 6.97 -5.83 -6.20
CA SER A 58 7.08 -7.27 -6.44
C SER A 58 8.50 -7.85 -6.30
N LYS A 59 9.56 -7.02 -6.28
CA LYS A 59 10.95 -7.47 -6.07
C LYS A 59 11.24 -7.82 -4.62
N LEU A 60 10.45 -7.34 -3.66
CA LEU A 60 10.60 -7.65 -2.24
C LEU A 60 10.04 -9.04 -1.93
N LYS A 61 10.67 -10.08 -2.47
CA LYS A 61 10.12 -11.44 -2.47
C LYS A 61 9.92 -12.05 -1.10
N GLN A 62 10.57 -11.52 -0.06
CA GLN A 62 10.43 -12.00 1.32
C GLN A 62 9.44 -11.17 2.15
N LEU A 63 8.82 -10.14 1.56
CA LEU A 63 7.96 -9.23 2.28
C LEU A 63 6.71 -9.97 2.78
N SER A 64 6.52 -9.94 4.10
CA SER A 64 5.41 -10.59 4.78
C SER A 64 4.42 -9.60 5.40
N SER A 65 4.91 -8.40 5.73
CA SER A 65 4.13 -7.34 6.34
C SER A 65 4.45 -6.00 5.70
N LEU A 66 3.42 -5.32 5.21
CA LEU A 66 3.51 -3.99 4.62
C LEU A 66 2.43 -3.09 5.23
N ASP A 67 2.84 -2.08 5.99
CA ASP A 67 1.95 -1.04 6.50
C ASP A 67 2.31 0.31 5.88
N LEU A 68 1.42 0.82 5.04
CA LEU A 68 1.51 2.15 4.41
C LEU A 68 0.38 3.07 4.87
N SER A 69 -0.35 2.68 5.92
CA SER A 69 -1.55 3.38 6.36
C SER A 69 -1.29 4.81 6.83
N SER A 70 -2.30 5.68 6.77
CA SER A 70 -2.19 7.07 7.24
C SER A 70 -1.05 7.83 6.56
N ASN A 71 -1.10 7.87 5.22
CA ASN A 71 -0.19 8.61 4.34
C ASN A 71 -1.01 9.40 3.30
N LYS A 72 -0.36 9.92 2.26
CA LYS A 72 -0.97 10.64 1.13
C LYS A 72 -0.76 9.89 -0.20
N LEU A 73 -0.60 8.56 -0.16
CA LEU A 73 -0.41 7.74 -1.36
C LEU A 73 -1.69 7.76 -2.21
N SER A 74 -1.54 7.71 -3.52
CA SER A 74 -2.62 7.88 -4.50
C SER A 74 -2.50 6.92 -5.68
N GLY A 75 -3.53 6.96 -6.54
CA GLY A 75 -3.66 6.11 -7.72
C GLY A 75 -4.09 4.69 -7.39
N SER A 76 -3.92 3.77 -8.33
CA SER A 76 -4.37 2.38 -8.15
C SER A 76 -3.40 1.55 -7.32
N ILE A 77 -3.93 0.61 -6.54
CA ILE A 77 -3.14 -0.44 -5.90
C ILE A 77 -2.54 -1.32 -7.00
N PRO A 78 -1.20 -1.45 -7.09
CA PRO A 78 -0.56 -2.16 -8.19
C PRO A 78 -0.80 -3.66 -8.09
N ARG A 79 -1.08 -4.32 -9.22
CA ARG A 79 -1.33 -5.77 -9.27
C ARG A 79 -0.11 -6.58 -8.85
N SER A 80 1.10 -6.00 -8.96
CA SER A 80 2.34 -6.63 -8.51
C SER A 80 2.36 -6.97 -7.02
N LEU A 81 1.54 -6.33 -6.17
CA LEU A 81 1.39 -6.74 -4.77
C LEU A 81 0.84 -8.17 -4.65
N ALA A 82 -0.07 -8.58 -5.55
CA ALA A 82 -0.61 -9.94 -5.58
C ALA A 82 0.45 -11.01 -5.89
N SER A 83 1.64 -10.63 -6.38
CA SER A 83 2.76 -11.55 -6.63
C SER A 83 3.65 -11.82 -5.41
N LEU A 84 3.41 -11.14 -4.28
CA LEU A 84 4.17 -11.31 -3.05
C LEU A 84 3.60 -12.46 -2.21
N LEU A 85 4.05 -13.68 -2.50
CA LEU A 85 3.47 -14.92 -1.94
C LEU A 85 3.52 -15.04 -0.41
N PHE A 86 4.41 -14.31 0.26
CA PHE A 86 4.52 -14.32 1.72
C PHE A 86 3.77 -13.16 2.41
N LEU A 87 3.18 -12.24 1.64
CA LEU A 87 2.50 -11.07 2.17
C LEU A 87 1.20 -11.51 2.88
N GLY A 88 1.28 -11.64 4.20
CA GLY A 88 0.16 -12.01 5.05
C GLY A 88 -0.48 -10.81 5.75
N PHE A 89 0.19 -9.67 5.77
CA PHE A 89 -0.31 -8.45 6.40
C PHE A 89 -0.11 -7.24 5.49
N LEU A 90 -1.21 -6.61 5.10
CA LEU A 90 -1.22 -5.44 4.23
C LEU A 90 -2.18 -4.40 4.79
N ILE A 91 -1.69 -3.25 5.23
CA ILE A 91 -2.54 -2.11 5.62
C ILE A 91 -2.31 -0.94 4.68
N LEU A 92 -3.36 -0.54 3.96
CA LEU A 92 -3.36 0.60 3.03
C LEU A 92 -4.36 1.70 3.43
N SER A 93 -5.05 1.53 4.55
CA SER A 93 -6.11 2.41 5.03
C SER A 93 -5.65 3.86 5.21
N ASN A 94 -6.57 4.81 5.09
CA ASN A 94 -6.33 6.24 5.27
C ASN A 94 -5.23 6.77 4.34
N ASN A 95 -5.45 6.59 3.04
CA ASN A 95 -4.65 7.15 1.96
C ASN A 95 -5.62 7.77 0.92
N ASN A 96 -5.10 8.12 -0.25
CA ASN A 96 -5.85 8.69 -1.36
C ASN A 96 -5.88 7.74 -2.57
N PHE A 97 -5.84 6.42 -2.34
CA PHE A 97 -5.91 5.41 -3.40
C PHE A 97 -7.26 5.42 -4.10
N SER A 98 -7.26 5.03 -5.37
CA SER A 98 -8.45 4.99 -6.20
C SER A 98 -8.49 3.79 -7.16
N GLY A 99 -9.68 3.53 -7.71
CA GLY A 99 -9.89 2.41 -8.62
C GLY A 99 -10.16 1.09 -7.90
N ARG A 100 -10.17 0.00 -8.66
CA ARG A 100 -10.57 -1.31 -8.15
C ARG A 100 -9.43 -1.97 -7.38
N ILE A 101 -9.71 -2.52 -6.21
CA ILE A 101 -8.77 -3.37 -5.47
C ILE A 101 -8.44 -4.59 -6.36
N PRO A 102 -7.14 -4.92 -6.56
CA PRO A 102 -6.75 -6.13 -7.28
C PRO A 102 -7.38 -7.37 -6.67
N TYR A 103 -8.31 -7.99 -7.40
CA TYR A 103 -9.04 -9.17 -6.97
C TYR A 103 -8.43 -10.42 -7.60
N THR A 104 -7.19 -10.73 -7.25
CA THR A 104 -6.45 -11.92 -7.73
C THR A 104 -5.60 -12.51 -6.62
N ASP A 105 -5.34 -13.82 -6.70
CA ASP A 105 -4.42 -14.53 -5.80
C ASP A 105 -4.75 -14.28 -4.31
N HIS A 106 -3.70 -14.02 -3.50
CA HIS A 106 -3.81 -13.78 -2.07
C HIS A 106 -4.39 -12.40 -1.71
N MET A 107 -4.57 -11.47 -2.66
CA MET A 107 -5.20 -10.16 -2.33
C MET A 107 -6.64 -10.30 -1.85
N THR A 108 -7.29 -11.42 -2.20
CA THR A 108 -8.67 -11.74 -1.82
C THR A 108 -8.83 -12.13 -0.34
N THR A 109 -7.74 -12.38 0.38
CA THR A 109 -7.77 -12.80 1.79
C THR A 109 -7.75 -11.64 2.77
N PHE A 110 -7.57 -10.40 2.30
CA PHE A 110 -7.50 -9.22 3.14
C PHE A 110 -8.88 -8.63 3.41
N ASP A 111 -9.14 -8.27 4.67
CA ASP A 111 -10.42 -7.71 5.11
C ASP A 111 -10.60 -6.23 4.76
N ALA A 112 -11.85 -5.79 4.67
CA ALA A 112 -12.24 -4.42 4.31
C ALA A 112 -11.57 -3.29 5.13
N PRO A 113 -11.40 -3.39 6.47
CA PRO A 113 -10.80 -2.32 7.26
C PRO A 113 -9.38 -1.95 6.82
N LEU A 114 -8.64 -2.89 6.23
CA LEU A 114 -7.27 -2.68 5.75
C LEU A 114 -7.18 -1.69 4.58
N PHE A 115 -8.31 -1.42 3.91
CA PHE A 115 -8.41 -0.50 2.77
C PHE A 115 -9.27 0.74 3.07
N ALA A 116 -9.90 0.80 4.24
CA ALA A 116 -10.82 1.87 4.63
C ALA A 116 -10.18 3.26 4.57
N GLY A 117 -11.00 4.31 4.44
CA GLY A 117 -10.49 5.69 4.39
C GLY A 117 -9.81 6.08 3.07
N ASN A 118 -9.89 5.24 2.03
CA ASN A 118 -9.54 5.58 0.66
C ASN A 118 -10.82 5.78 -0.17
N ILE A 119 -11.30 7.02 -0.29
CA ILE A 119 -12.62 7.34 -0.87
C ILE A 119 -12.77 6.84 -2.32
N GLY A 120 -11.67 6.80 -3.09
CA GLY A 120 -11.69 6.38 -4.48
C GLY A 120 -11.60 4.87 -4.70
N LEU A 121 -11.37 4.06 -3.65
CA LEU A 121 -11.25 2.61 -3.79
C LEU A 121 -12.62 1.93 -3.91
N CYS A 122 -12.67 0.87 -4.71
CA CYS A 122 -13.88 0.08 -4.94
C CYS A 122 -13.57 -1.41 -5.17
N GLY A 123 -14.60 -2.24 -5.12
CA GLY A 123 -14.49 -3.69 -5.27
C GLY A 123 -14.10 -4.41 -3.98
N ILE A 124 -14.31 -5.73 -3.97
CA ILE A 124 -14.08 -6.62 -2.83
C ILE A 124 -12.63 -6.44 -2.31
N PRO A 125 -12.41 -6.30 -0.99
CA PRO A 125 -13.38 -6.49 0.11
C PRO A 125 -14.30 -5.30 0.42
N LEU A 126 -14.21 -4.18 -0.29
CA LEU A 126 -15.09 -3.03 -0.06
C LEU A 126 -16.46 -3.24 -0.73
N ASP A 127 -17.53 -2.93 0.00
CA ASP A 127 -18.91 -2.93 -0.52
C ASP A 127 -19.22 -1.61 -1.27
N VAL A 128 -18.34 -1.26 -2.21
CA VAL A 128 -18.47 -0.04 -3.01
C VAL A 128 -18.24 -0.41 -4.46
N ASN A 129 -19.28 -0.25 -5.28
CA ASN A 129 -19.19 -0.43 -6.73
C ASN A 129 -18.49 0.79 -7.36
N SER A 130 -17.75 0.57 -8.45
CA SER A 130 -16.87 1.54 -9.13
C SER A 130 -17.58 2.76 -9.79
N GLY A 131 -18.79 3.10 -9.34
CA GLY A 131 -19.61 4.18 -9.88
C GLY A 131 -20.50 4.89 -8.84
N GLN A 132 -20.25 4.74 -7.53
CA GLN A 132 -21.04 5.42 -6.48
C GLN A 132 -20.36 6.65 -5.85
N SER A 133 -19.20 7.08 -6.36
CA SER A 133 -18.61 8.34 -5.90
C SER A 133 -19.39 9.51 -6.49
N GLU A 134 -20.03 10.28 -5.60
CA GLU A 134 -20.68 11.60 -5.76
C GLU A 134 -22.17 11.66 -6.14
N ALA A 135 -22.74 10.80 -7.00
CA ALA A 135 -24.13 11.00 -7.45
C ALA A 135 -25.24 10.48 -6.50
N GLN A 136 -24.91 9.69 -5.47
CA GLN A 136 -25.91 9.07 -4.58
C GLN A 136 -26.04 9.72 -3.19
N ILE A 137 -25.14 10.64 -2.82
CA ILE A 137 -25.24 11.38 -1.55
C ILE A 137 -26.32 12.48 -1.65
N GLU A 138 -26.53 13.06 -2.84
CA GLU A 138 -27.60 14.06 -3.04
C GLU A 138 -29.01 13.47 -3.16
N LYS A 139 -29.15 12.19 -3.52
CA LYS A 139 -30.48 11.56 -3.66
C LYS A 139 -31.12 11.15 -2.34
N ILE A 140 -30.34 10.91 -1.29
CA ILE A 140 -30.87 10.54 0.03
C ILE A 140 -31.36 11.79 0.80
N GLY A 141 -30.95 12.99 0.39
CA GLY A 141 -31.38 14.27 1.01
C GLY A 141 -32.69 14.85 0.47
N ALA A 142 -33.22 14.35 -0.67
CA ALA A 142 -34.36 14.96 -1.36
C ALA A 142 -35.69 14.20 -1.22
N GLU A 143 -35.71 12.99 -0.66
CA GLU A 143 -36.93 12.17 -0.55
C GLU A 143 -37.59 12.18 0.84
N ASN A 144 -37.10 13.01 1.78
CA ASN A 144 -37.69 13.12 3.14
C ASN A 144 -38.63 14.33 3.34
N TRP A 145 -39.09 14.97 2.25
CA TRP A 145 -40.03 16.11 2.33
C TRP A 145 -41.16 16.05 1.28
N MET A 146 -41.76 14.87 1.06
CA MET A 146 -43.12 14.76 0.52
C MET A 146 -43.86 13.60 1.17
#